data_AF-C5KHD5-F1
#
_entry.id   AF-C5KHD5-F1
#
_cell.length_a   1.000
_cell.length_b   1.000
_cell.length_c   1.000
_cell.angle_alpha   90.00
_cell.angle_beta   90.00
_cell.angle_gamma   90.00
#
_symmetry.space_group_name_H-M   'P 1'
#
loop_
_entity.id
_entity.type
_entity.pdbx_description
1 polymer ?
#
loop_
_entity_poly.entity_id
_entity_poly.type
_entity_poly.pdbx_seq_one_letter_code
_entity_poly.pdbx_strand_id
1 'polypeptide(L)'
;MVVVNRSYVPPTIINFRTDKQRFSAAKVMQMEIFGPIIPVCYYNDFSECVDFVKSRPSPLAAYLFSSDPTLKEAFKHNIHSGSQAINDTMVQLSVEDLPFGGTGASGFGAYHGKHSFDCFSHKKSVLSRPTVLDAPQRYPPYSSMDAKVLGVILNAKASSVTLSPDNNGSSQASLLWGKMSSMMTTKNVVVFIVLVLA
;
A
#
# COMPACT_ATOMS: atom_id res chain seq x y z
N MET A 1 12.53 -42.24 -30.22
CA MET A 1 13.37 -41.55 -29.22
C MET A 1 12.79 -40.16 -29.03
N VAL A 2 11.91 -39.97 -28.04
CA VAL A 2 11.26 -38.66 -27.80
C VAL A 2 12.23 -37.84 -26.95
N VAL A 3 12.89 -36.86 -27.57
CA VAL A 3 13.64 -35.84 -26.85
C VAL A 3 12.62 -35.01 -26.09
N VAL A 4 12.42 -35.31 -24.80
CA VAL A 4 11.58 -34.46 -23.95
C VAL A 4 12.41 -33.23 -23.62
N ASN A 5 12.27 -32.20 -24.44
CA ASN A 5 12.80 -30.86 -24.21
C ASN A 5 12.04 -30.27 -23.01
N ARG A 6 12.40 -30.67 -21.79
CA ARG A 6 11.73 -30.19 -20.58
C ARG A 6 12.30 -28.83 -20.22
N SER A 7 11.50 -27.78 -20.36
CA SER A 7 11.73 -26.44 -19.77
C SER A 7 11.63 -26.52 -18.23
N TYR A 8 12.49 -27.34 -17.62
CA TYR A 8 12.55 -27.55 -16.18
C TYR A 8 13.73 -26.80 -15.60
N VAL A 9 13.44 -25.99 -14.58
CA VAL A 9 14.44 -25.35 -13.73
C VAL A 9 14.11 -25.77 -12.28
N PRO A 10 15.06 -26.36 -11.53
CA PRO A 10 14.81 -26.74 -10.15
C PRO A 10 14.66 -25.49 -9.25
N PRO A 11 13.91 -25.58 -8.14
CA PRO A 11 13.89 -24.54 -7.11
C PRO A 11 15.31 -24.19 -6.66
N THR A 12 15.71 -22.94 -6.87
CA THR A 12 17.09 -22.50 -6.69
C THR A 12 17.14 -21.29 -5.77
N ILE A 13 17.96 -21.35 -4.72
CA ILE A 13 18.22 -20.22 -3.81
C ILE A 13 19.61 -19.67 -4.12
N ILE A 14 19.70 -18.37 -4.37
CA ILE A 14 20.98 -17.67 -4.57
C ILE A 14 21.23 -16.80 -3.35
N ASN A 15 22.19 -17.20 -2.50
CA ASN A 15 22.50 -16.48 -1.26
C ASN A 15 23.68 -15.51 -1.45
N PHE A 16 23.39 -14.21 -1.40
CA PHE A 16 24.37 -13.12 -1.51
C PHE A 16 24.96 -12.70 -0.14
N ARG A 17 24.48 -13.31 0.96
CA ARG A 17 24.88 -12.96 2.33
C ARG A 17 24.76 -11.45 2.55
N THR A 18 25.83 -10.77 2.95
CA THR A 18 25.86 -9.34 3.24
C THR A 18 26.38 -8.49 2.06
N ASP A 19 26.65 -9.07 0.90
CA ASP A 19 27.18 -8.36 -0.28
C ASP A 19 26.04 -7.66 -1.06
N LYS A 20 25.66 -6.48 -0.56
CA LYS A 20 24.57 -5.66 -1.10
C LYS A 20 24.87 -5.11 -2.49
N GLN A 21 26.13 -4.77 -2.77
CA GLN A 21 26.56 -4.26 -4.07
C GLN A 21 26.36 -5.33 -5.14
N ARG A 22 26.81 -6.56 -4.88
CA ARG A 22 26.62 -7.68 -5.80
C ARG A 22 25.16 -8.08 -5.90
N PHE A 23 24.40 -8.07 -4.81
CA PHE A 23 22.96 -8.32 -4.84
C PHE A 23 22.23 -7.34 -5.77
N SER A 24 22.49 -6.03 -5.62
CA SER A 24 21.85 -5.02 -6.46
C SER A 24 22.28 -5.15 -7.93
N ALA A 25 23.57 -5.35 -8.20
CA ALA A 25 24.10 -5.44 -9.57
C ALA A 25 23.79 -6.76 -10.29
N ALA A 26 23.34 -7.81 -9.60
CA ALA A 26 23.08 -9.10 -10.20
C ALA A 26 21.90 -9.04 -11.20
N LYS A 27 22.05 -9.69 -12.36
CA LYS A 27 21.00 -9.74 -13.40
C LYS A 27 19.65 -10.21 -12.87
N VAL A 28 19.65 -11.16 -11.92
CA VAL A 28 18.45 -11.69 -11.28
C VAL A 28 17.65 -10.65 -10.48
N MET A 29 18.28 -9.52 -10.13
CA MET A 29 17.65 -8.41 -9.40
C MET A 29 17.34 -7.19 -10.27
N GLN A 30 17.65 -7.23 -11.57
CA GLN A 30 17.44 -6.13 -12.52
C GLN A 30 16.09 -6.22 -13.26
N MET A 31 15.47 -7.40 -13.26
CA MET A 31 14.18 -7.67 -13.88
C MET A 31 13.40 -8.66 -13.02
N GLU A 32 12.10 -8.78 -13.30
CA GLU A 32 11.30 -9.79 -12.63
C GLU A 32 11.73 -11.21 -13.03
N ILE A 33 11.84 -12.09 -12.04
CA ILE A 33 12.35 -13.45 -12.22
C ILE A 33 11.33 -14.35 -12.91
N PHE A 34 10.03 -14.24 -12.57
CA PHE A 34 8.94 -15.10 -13.06
C PHE A 34 9.30 -16.60 -13.15
N GLY A 35 10.08 -17.09 -12.20
CA GLY A 35 10.67 -18.41 -12.24
C GLY A 35 11.12 -18.89 -10.86
N PRO A 36 11.59 -20.15 -10.76
CA PRO A 36 11.84 -20.82 -9.48
C PRO A 36 13.20 -20.44 -8.87
N ILE A 37 13.56 -19.15 -8.90
CA ILE A 37 14.83 -18.62 -8.38
C ILE A 37 14.52 -17.60 -7.28
N ILE A 38 15.11 -17.78 -6.10
CA ILE A 38 14.93 -16.89 -4.93
C ILE A 38 16.30 -16.32 -4.53
N PRO A 39 16.59 -15.05 -4.85
CA PRO A 39 17.79 -14.37 -4.40
C PRO A 39 17.61 -13.87 -2.96
N VAL A 40 18.60 -14.10 -2.10
CA VAL A 40 18.55 -13.77 -0.66
C VAL A 40 19.74 -12.87 -0.30
N CYS A 41 19.46 -11.77 0.38
CA CYS A 41 20.45 -10.85 0.94
C CYS A 41 20.11 -10.55 2.40
N TYR A 42 21.12 -10.41 3.24
CA TYR A 42 21.01 -10.10 4.66
C TYR A 42 21.15 -8.61 4.89
N TYR A 43 20.28 -8.09 5.74
CA TYR A 43 20.30 -6.72 6.21
C TYR A 43 20.45 -6.72 7.74
N ASN A 44 21.11 -5.68 8.25
CA ASN A 44 21.31 -5.53 9.70
C ASN A 44 20.19 -4.71 10.33
N ASP A 45 19.59 -3.81 9.55
CA ASP A 45 18.55 -2.90 10.00
C ASP A 45 17.40 -2.85 8.99
N PHE A 46 16.18 -2.65 9.52
CA PHE A 46 14.98 -2.59 8.70
C PHE A 46 14.94 -1.36 7.79
N SER A 47 15.51 -0.22 8.21
CA SER A 47 15.58 1.00 7.40
C SER A 47 16.35 0.76 6.09
N GLU A 48 17.43 -0.02 6.15
CA GLU A 48 18.21 -0.39 4.94
C GLU A 48 17.35 -1.17 3.93
N CYS A 49 16.47 -2.06 4.42
CA CYS A 49 15.52 -2.78 3.57
C CYS A 49 14.50 -1.82 2.95
N VAL A 50 13.96 -0.90 3.76
CA VAL A 50 12.99 0.10 3.31
C VAL A 50 13.59 0.95 2.20
N ASP A 51 14.80 1.47 2.39
CA ASP A 51 15.49 2.29 1.40
C ASP A 51 15.78 1.50 0.12
N PHE A 52 16.19 0.24 0.25
CA PHE A 52 16.39 -0.65 -0.90
C PHE A 52 15.11 -0.84 -1.70
N VAL A 53 13.97 -1.10 -1.05
CA VAL A 53 12.67 -1.26 -1.74
C VAL A 53 12.21 0.05 -2.36
N LYS A 54 12.31 1.17 -1.64
CA LYS A 54 11.92 2.51 -2.13
C LYS A 54 12.76 3.01 -3.31
N SER A 55 14.01 2.54 -3.44
CA SER A 55 14.86 2.87 -4.58
C SER A 55 14.42 2.22 -5.90
N ARG A 56 13.39 1.37 -5.87
CA ARG A 56 12.89 0.57 -6.99
C ARG A 56 11.41 0.89 -7.26
N PRO A 57 10.89 0.51 -8.44
CA PRO A 57 9.47 0.66 -8.72
C PRO A 57 8.59 -0.07 -7.69
N SER A 58 7.43 0.51 -7.36
CA SER A 58 6.52 -0.02 -6.34
C SER A 58 5.97 -1.40 -6.71
N PRO A 59 6.23 -2.45 -5.91
CA PRO A 59 5.83 -3.81 -6.23
C PRO A 59 4.32 -4.04 -6.09
N LEU A 60 3.82 -5.08 -6.75
CA LEU A 60 2.42 -5.51 -6.64
C LEU A 60 2.11 -6.07 -5.25
N ALA A 61 3.04 -6.83 -4.67
CA ALA A 61 2.90 -7.41 -3.34
C ALA A 61 4.21 -7.27 -2.56
N ALA A 62 4.09 -7.00 -1.26
CA ALA A 62 5.20 -7.03 -0.32
C ALA A 62 4.88 -7.95 0.87
N TYR A 63 5.90 -8.66 1.35
CA TYR A 63 5.74 -9.65 2.41
C TYR A 63 6.71 -9.36 3.57
N LEU A 64 6.19 -9.43 4.80
CA LEU A 64 7.01 -9.33 6.02
C LEU A 64 6.80 -10.56 6.88
N PHE A 65 7.89 -11.22 7.28
CA PHE A 65 7.86 -12.25 8.32
C PHE A 65 8.47 -11.68 9.60
N SER A 66 7.64 -11.45 10.62
CA SER A 66 8.08 -10.92 11.92
C SER A 66 7.04 -11.19 13.02
N SER A 67 7.52 -11.39 14.24
CA SER A 67 6.69 -11.37 15.45
C SER A 67 6.61 -9.98 16.09
N ASP A 68 7.59 -9.10 15.84
CA ASP A 68 7.69 -7.77 16.45
C ASP A 68 6.59 -6.82 15.92
N PRO A 69 5.69 -6.31 16.78
CA PRO A 69 4.65 -5.37 16.39
C PRO A 69 5.21 -4.05 15.84
N THR A 70 6.35 -3.59 16.32
CA THR A 70 6.97 -2.33 15.87
C THR A 70 7.40 -2.43 14.42
N LEU A 71 8.03 -3.55 14.04
CA LEU A 71 8.40 -3.84 12.66
C LEU A 71 7.19 -4.01 11.74
N LYS A 72 6.10 -4.61 12.25
CA LYS A 72 4.85 -4.75 11.47
C LYS A 72 4.25 -3.40 11.14
N GLU A 73 4.14 -2.50 12.10
CA GLU A 73 3.64 -1.14 11.85
C GLU A 73 4.58 -0.33 10.96
N ALA A 74 5.90 -0.43 11.20
CA ALA A 74 6.89 0.21 10.34
C ALA A 74 6.78 -0.26 8.88
N PHE A 75 6.56 -1.55 8.63
CA PHE A 75 6.38 -2.11 7.29
C PHE A 75 5.12 -1.57 6.61
N LYS A 76 3.98 -1.58 7.32
CA LYS A 76 2.71 -1.06 6.79
C LYS A 76 2.81 0.38 6.32
N HIS A 77 3.50 1.22 7.09
CA HIS A 77 3.59 2.66 6.81
C HIS A 77 4.71 3.04 5.84
N ASN A 78 5.83 2.31 5.83
CA ASN A 78 7.00 2.72 5.07
C ASN A 78 7.12 2.06 3.70
N ILE A 79 6.53 0.88 3.48
CA ILE A 79 6.59 0.20 2.19
C ILE A 79 5.35 0.53 1.37
N HIS A 80 5.56 1.04 0.16
CA HIS A 80 4.47 1.26 -0.79
C HIS A 80 4.39 0.06 -1.73
N SER A 81 3.22 -0.59 -1.79
CA SER A 81 2.95 -1.72 -2.66
C SER A 81 1.45 -1.81 -2.95
N GLY A 82 1.07 -2.60 -3.96
CA GLY A 82 -0.35 -2.84 -4.26
C GLY A 82 -1.07 -3.57 -3.14
N SER A 83 -0.43 -4.62 -2.61
CA SER A 83 -0.89 -5.40 -1.46
C SER A 83 0.26 -5.69 -0.50
N GLN A 84 -0.09 -6.03 0.74
CA GLN A 84 0.86 -6.44 1.77
C GLN A 84 0.32 -7.64 2.52
N ALA A 85 1.19 -8.58 2.87
CA ALA A 85 0.86 -9.65 3.82
C ALA A 85 1.97 -9.83 4.86
N ILE A 86 1.56 -10.15 6.09
CA ILE A 86 2.45 -10.34 7.22
C ILE A 86 2.34 -11.78 7.68
N ASN A 87 3.47 -12.47 7.80
CA ASN A 87 3.60 -13.88 8.17
C ASN A 87 2.92 -14.86 7.21
N ASP A 88 2.62 -14.42 5.99
CA ASP A 88 2.05 -15.27 4.94
C ASP A 88 2.39 -14.70 3.55
N THR A 89 2.17 -15.50 2.52
CA THR A 89 2.35 -15.14 1.11
C THR A 89 1.15 -15.61 0.29
N MET A 90 0.74 -14.83 -0.71
CA MET A 90 -0.34 -15.13 -1.65
C MET A 90 -1.76 -15.24 -1.06
N VAL A 91 -1.93 -15.58 0.22
CA VAL A 91 -3.25 -15.81 0.83
C VAL A 91 -4.16 -14.59 0.77
N GLN A 92 -3.61 -13.37 0.72
CA GLN A 92 -4.39 -12.14 0.56
C GLN A 92 -5.21 -12.12 -0.75
N LEU A 93 -4.82 -12.90 -1.76
CA LEU A 93 -5.55 -13.05 -3.02
C LEU A 93 -6.84 -13.85 -2.89
N SER A 94 -7.00 -14.62 -1.82
CA SER A 94 -8.19 -15.46 -1.61
C SER A 94 -9.30 -14.76 -0.83
N VAL A 95 -9.05 -13.55 -0.33
CA VAL A 95 -10.01 -12.79 0.50
C VAL A 95 -10.80 -11.84 -0.39
N GLU A 96 -12.09 -12.14 -0.58
CA GLU A 96 -12.90 -11.42 -1.58
C GLU A 96 -13.12 -9.94 -1.30
N ASP A 97 -13.09 -9.56 -0.02
CA ASP A 97 -13.27 -8.18 0.45
C ASP A 97 -12.02 -7.31 0.25
N LEU A 98 -10.84 -7.93 0.07
CA LEU A 98 -9.60 -7.20 -0.14
C LEU A 98 -9.47 -6.80 -1.61
N PRO A 99 -9.30 -5.50 -1.91
CA PRO A 99 -9.03 -5.08 -3.28
C PRO A 99 -7.67 -5.61 -3.72
N PHE A 100 -7.63 -6.25 -4.88
CA PHE A 100 -6.38 -6.68 -5.51
C PHE A 100 -6.07 -5.79 -6.71
N GLY A 101 -4.91 -5.15 -6.67
CA GLY A 101 -4.50 -4.18 -7.67
C GLY A 101 -3.08 -3.68 -7.43
N GLY A 102 -2.48 -3.09 -8.46
CA GLY A 102 -1.16 -2.48 -8.40
C GLY A 102 -1.20 -1.01 -7.99
N THR A 103 -0.02 -0.44 -7.78
CA THR A 103 0.18 1.00 -7.61
C THR A 103 1.47 1.46 -8.29
N GLY A 104 1.40 2.55 -9.03
CA GLY A 104 2.55 3.09 -9.77
C GLY A 104 2.96 2.16 -10.91
N ALA A 105 4.20 1.64 -10.86
CA ALA A 105 4.71 0.78 -11.93
C ALA A 105 3.99 -0.57 -11.99
N SER A 106 3.50 -1.10 -10.86
CA SER A 106 2.81 -2.39 -10.81
C SER A 106 1.36 -2.37 -11.32
N GLY A 107 0.84 -1.19 -11.72
CA GLY A 107 -0.48 -1.03 -12.31
C GLY A 107 -1.37 -0.01 -11.59
N PHE A 108 -2.59 0.14 -12.10
CA PHE A 108 -3.62 1.05 -11.57
C PHE A 108 -4.97 0.37 -11.47
N GLY A 109 -5.76 0.81 -10.49
CA GLY A 109 -7.07 0.24 -10.20
C GLY A 109 -6.96 -1.04 -9.38
N ALA A 110 -8.11 -1.51 -8.92
CA ALA A 110 -8.23 -2.75 -8.18
C ALA A 110 -9.54 -3.44 -8.55
N TYR A 111 -9.52 -4.75 -8.44
CA TYR A 111 -10.68 -5.61 -8.59
C TYR A 111 -10.77 -6.55 -7.39
N HIS A 112 -11.59 -7.60 -7.49
CA HIS A 112 -11.98 -8.58 -6.48
C HIS A 112 -13.34 -8.25 -5.84
N GLY A 113 -14.25 -9.23 -5.83
CA GLY A 113 -15.55 -9.14 -5.15
C GLY A 113 -16.34 -7.89 -5.58
N LYS A 114 -16.76 -7.09 -4.60
CA LYS A 114 -17.45 -5.81 -4.84
C LYS A 114 -16.59 -4.82 -5.64
N HIS A 115 -15.27 -4.84 -5.49
CA HIS A 115 -14.37 -3.93 -6.21
C HIS A 115 -14.37 -4.20 -7.71
N SER A 116 -14.54 -5.46 -8.14
CA SER A 116 -14.76 -5.79 -9.55
C SER A 116 -16.03 -5.14 -10.09
N PHE A 117 -17.14 -5.24 -9.34
CA PHE A 117 -18.40 -4.61 -9.75
C PHE A 117 -18.25 -3.09 -9.85
N ASP A 118 -17.64 -2.45 -8.84
CA ASP A 118 -17.37 -1.02 -8.82
C ASP A 118 -16.44 -0.59 -9.97
N CYS A 119 -15.45 -1.42 -10.34
CA CYS A 119 -14.50 -1.15 -11.43
C CYS A 119 -15.18 -1.13 -12.81
N PHE A 120 -16.13 -2.05 -13.04
CA PHE A 120 -16.87 -2.14 -14.31
C PHE A 120 -18.20 -1.38 -14.31
N SER A 121 -18.50 -0.62 -13.25
CA SER A 121 -19.74 0.15 -13.11
C SER A 121 -19.49 1.66 -13.20
N HIS A 122 -20.39 2.37 -13.87
CA HIS A 122 -20.41 3.83 -13.86
C HIS A 122 -21.22 4.35 -12.66
N LYS A 123 -20.56 5.00 -11.70
CA LYS A 123 -21.21 5.62 -10.52
C LYS A 123 -21.93 6.92 -10.92
N LYS A 124 -23.18 6.80 -11.39
CA LYS A 124 -24.03 7.92 -11.79
C LYS A 124 -24.56 8.70 -10.58
N SER A 125 -24.17 9.96 -10.44
CA SER A 125 -24.74 10.88 -9.44
C SER A 125 -26.09 11.43 -9.89
N VAL A 126 -27.11 11.37 -9.03
CA VAL A 126 -28.45 11.92 -9.26
C VAL A 126 -28.87 12.76 -8.06
N LEU A 127 -29.10 14.05 -8.28
CA LEU A 127 -29.63 14.97 -7.27
C LEU A 127 -31.09 15.29 -7.58
N SER A 128 -31.99 14.89 -6.68
CA SER A 128 -33.40 15.30 -6.70
C SER A 128 -33.64 16.30 -5.58
N ARG A 129 -34.20 17.47 -5.90
CA ARG A 129 -34.56 18.51 -4.94
C ARG A 129 -36.02 18.91 -5.11
N PRO A 130 -36.78 19.15 -4.03
CA PRO A 130 -38.12 19.71 -4.14
C PRO A 130 -38.05 21.13 -4.73
N THR A 131 -39.06 21.52 -5.50
CA THR A 131 -39.14 22.86 -6.11
C THR A 131 -39.49 23.97 -5.12
N VAL A 132 -39.92 23.61 -3.91
CA VAL A 132 -40.55 24.54 -2.95
C VAL A 132 -39.55 25.17 -1.96
N LEU A 133 -38.38 24.56 -1.78
CA LEU A 133 -37.38 24.99 -0.79
C LEU A 133 -36.08 25.37 -1.50
N ASP A 134 -36.13 26.44 -2.28
CA ASP A 134 -34.96 27.00 -2.93
C ASP A 134 -34.35 28.12 -2.07
N ALA A 135 -33.02 28.15 -2.01
CA ALA A 135 -32.30 29.12 -1.19
C ALA A 135 -32.20 30.46 -1.95
N PRO A 136 -32.88 31.54 -1.52
CA PRO A 136 -32.86 32.82 -2.22
C PRO A 136 -31.46 33.40 -2.35
N GLN A 137 -30.55 33.06 -1.42
CA GLN A 137 -29.14 33.46 -1.43
C GLN A 137 -28.35 32.94 -2.64
N ARG A 138 -28.91 32.00 -3.41
CA ARG A 138 -28.33 31.50 -4.67
C ARG A 138 -28.49 32.49 -5.82
N TYR A 139 -29.52 33.33 -5.80
CA TYR A 139 -29.90 34.21 -6.89
C TYR A 139 -29.43 35.65 -6.66
N PRO A 140 -28.98 36.37 -7.70
CA PRO A 140 -28.68 37.80 -7.60
C PRO A 140 -29.96 38.65 -7.47
N PRO A 141 -29.86 39.89 -6.96
CA PRO A 141 -28.65 40.59 -6.50
C PRO A 141 -28.21 40.17 -5.09
N TYR A 142 -26.90 39.99 -4.90
CA TYR A 142 -26.33 39.52 -3.63
C TYR A 142 -26.16 40.66 -2.62
N SER A 143 -26.71 40.51 -1.41
CA SER A 143 -26.47 41.42 -0.30
C SER A 143 -25.28 40.97 0.57
N SER A 144 -24.74 41.90 1.37
CA SER A 144 -23.69 41.59 2.35
C SER A 144 -24.17 40.64 3.46
N MET A 145 -25.48 40.51 3.67
CA MET A 145 -26.05 39.51 4.58
C MET A 145 -26.14 38.13 3.93
N ASP A 146 -26.44 38.03 2.63
CA ASP A 146 -26.48 36.75 1.91
C ASP A 146 -25.12 36.06 1.91
N ALA A 147 -24.04 36.84 1.72
CA ALA A 147 -22.67 36.35 1.80
C ALA A 147 -22.32 35.83 3.21
N LYS A 148 -22.80 36.49 4.27
CA LYS A 148 -22.60 36.04 5.66
C LYS A 148 -23.37 34.77 5.96
N VAL A 149 -24.64 34.69 5.54
CA VAL A 149 -25.49 33.50 5.71
C VAL A 149 -24.91 32.30 4.96
N LEU A 150 -24.49 32.49 3.70
CA LEU A 150 -23.84 31.44 2.92
C LEU A 150 -22.51 31.01 3.55
N GLY A 151 -21.71 31.95 4.05
CA GLY A 151 -20.47 31.66 4.77
C GLY A 151 -20.70 30.82 6.03
N VAL A 152 -21.74 31.10 6.80
CA VAL A 152 -22.12 30.30 7.98
C VAL A 152 -22.59 28.91 7.56
N ILE A 153 -23.41 28.77 6.50
CA ILE A 153 -23.90 27.47 6.01
C ILE A 153 -22.75 26.61 5.48
N LEU A 154 -21.83 27.21 4.71
CA LEU A 154 -20.68 26.52 4.14
C LEU A 154 -19.67 26.12 5.23
N ASN A 155 -19.42 26.98 6.22
CA ASN A 155 -18.53 26.66 7.35
C ASN A 155 -19.16 25.63 8.30
N ALA A 156 -20.47 25.68 8.53
CA ALA A 156 -21.17 24.65 9.30
C ALA A 156 -21.17 23.29 8.58
N LYS A 157 -21.24 23.28 7.24
CA LYS A 157 -21.04 22.07 6.43
C LYS A 157 -19.59 21.61 6.41
N ALA A 158 -18.61 22.52 6.35
CA ALA A 158 -17.20 22.16 6.44
C ALA A 158 -16.86 21.50 7.80
N SER A 159 -17.55 21.90 8.87
CA SER A 159 -17.44 21.29 10.20
C SER A 159 -18.26 20.00 10.40
N SER A 160 -19.20 19.68 9.50
CA SER A 160 -20.03 18.46 9.56
C SER A 160 -19.73 17.44 8.46
N VAL A 161 -18.97 17.82 7.42
CA VAL A 161 -18.19 16.90 6.59
C VAL A 161 -16.89 16.58 7.34
N THR A 162 -17.03 16.07 8.56
CA THR A 162 -16.07 15.09 9.04
C THR A 162 -16.39 13.87 8.21
N LEU A 163 -15.60 13.60 7.17
CA LEU A 163 -15.53 12.27 6.58
C LEU A 163 -15.54 11.29 7.75
N SER A 164 -16.49 10.35 7.77
CA SER A 164 -16.53 9.30 8.79
C SER A 164 -15.08 8.84 9.01
N PRO A 165 -14.57 8.90 10.25
CA PRO A 165 -13.27 8.34 10.51
C PRO A 165 -13.41 6.87 10.14
N ASP A 166 -12.66 6.44 9.12
CA ASP A 166 -12.33 5.04 9.01
C ASP A 166 -11.82 4.64 10.39
N ASN A 167 -12.52 3.66 10.97
CA ASN A 167 -12.37 3.27 12.35
C ASN A 167 -11.04 2.54 12.49
N ASN A 168 -9.94 3.29 12.55
CA ASN A 168 -8.64 2.82 12.95
C ASN A 168 -8.14 3.78 14.04
N GLY A 169 -8.48 3.41 15.27
CA GLY A 169 -7.97 4.08 16.45
C GLY A 169 -6.45 3.95 16.52
N SER A 170 -5.77 5.08 16.35
CA SER A 170 -4.53 5.40 17.07
C SER A 170 -4.24 6.89 16.94
N SER A 171 -5.14 7.70 17.51
CA SER A 171 -4.78 9.06 17.90
C SER A 171 -4.00 8.97 19.22
N GLN A 172 -2.95 9.80 19.37
CA GLN A 172 -2.23 10.11 20.61
C GLN A 172 -1.00 9.28 21.03
N ALA A 173 -0.06 8.96 20.12
CA ALA A 173 1.28 8.50 20.55
C ALA A 173 2.47 9.10 19.75
N SER A 174 2.28 10.21 19.04
CA SER A 174 3.30 10.81 18.16
C SER A 174 4.12 11.96 18.78
N LEU A 175 4.02 12.22 20.09
CA LEU A 175 4.72 13.36 20.71
C LEU A 175 5.62 13.02 21.91
N LEU A 176 5.77 11.74 22.27
CA LEU A 176 6.62 11.33 23.41
C LEU A 176 7.61 10.19 23.13
N TRP A 177 7.76 9.70 21.89
CA TRP A 177 8.69 8.59 21.58
C TRP A 177 9.95 9.01 20.78
N GLY A 178 10.16 10.32 20.58
CA GLY A 178 11.30 10.86 19.83
C GLY A 178 12.66 10.81 20.53
N LYS A 179 12.74 10.28 21.76
CA LYS A 179 13.98 10.14 22.53
C LYS A 179 13.86 8.97 23.50
N MET A 180 14.16 7.75 23.05
CA MET A 180 14.74 6.64 23.83
C MET A 180 14.41 5.31 23.15
N SER A 181 15.28 4.86 22.26
CA SER A 181 15.82 3.50 22.34
C SER A 181 16.96 3.36 21.32
N SER A 182 18.10 3.93 21.69
CA SER A 182 19.39 3.40 21.27
C SER A 182 19.66 2.17 22.13
N MET A 183 20.26 1.15 21.52
CA MET A 183 20.90 -0.03 22.10
C MET A 183 20.07 -1.31 22.34
N MET A 184 20.55 -2.36 21.64
CA MET A 184 20.41 -3.80 21.90
C MET A 184 19.06 -4.42 21.48
N THR A 185 18.95 -5.55 20.79
CA THR A 185 19.84 -6.71 20.68
C THR A 185 19.58 -7.45 19.36
N THR A 186 20.67 -7.99 18.87
CA THR A 186 20.89 -8.91 17.75
C THR A 186 19.88 -10.05 17.59
N LYS A 187 19.72 -10.41 16.30
CA LYS A 187 19.13 -11.62 15.69
C LYS A 187 17.77 -11.34 15.09
N ASN A 188 17.74 -10.97 13.80
CA ASN A 188 16.71 -11.38 12.87
C ASN A 188 17.25 -11.23 11.45
N VAL A 189 17.46 -12.36 10.78
CA VAL A 189 17.65 -12.39 9.32
C VAL A 189 16.30 -12.02 8.72
N VAL A 190 16.15 -10.77 8.28
CA VAL A 190 14.94 -10.33 7.58
C VAL A 190 15.10 -10.75 6.12
N VAL A 191 14.47 -11.85 5.74
CA VAL A 191 14.37 -12.26 4.32
C VAL A 191 13.21 -11.51 3.70
N PHE A 192 13.52 -10.48 2.91
CA PHE A 192 12.54 -9.83 2.04
C PHE A 192 12.43 -10.62 0.74
N ILE A 193 11.26 -11.24 0.50
CA ILE A 193 10.86 -11.69 -0.83
C ILE A 193 10.02 -10.54 -1.41
N VAL A 194 10.66 -9.65 -2.16
CA VAL A 194 9.93 -8.74 -3.05
C VAL A 194 9.91 -9.39 -4.43
N LEU A 195 8.81 -10.05 -4.75
CA LEU A 195 8.53 -10.62 -6.06
C LEU A 195 7.05 -10.35 -6.34
N VAL A 196 6.80 -9.30 -7.13
CA VAL A 196 6.12 -9.32 -8.44
C VAL A 196 6.01 -7.86 -8.89
N LEU A 197 6.61 -7.50 -10.03
CA LEU A 197 6.54 -6.18 -10.64
C LEU A 197 6.09 -6.37 -12.08
N ALA A 198 4.77 -6.46 -12.27
CA ALA A 198 4.13 -6.39 -13.58
C ALA A 198 4.53 -5.12 -14.33
#